data_AF-A0A939PAA8-F1
#
_entry.id   AF-A0A939PAA8-F1
#
_cell.length_a   1.000
_cell.length_b   1.000
_cell.length_c   1.000
_cell.angle_alpha   90.00
_cell.angle_beta   90.00
_cell.angle_gamma   90.00
#
_symmetry.space_group_name_H-M   'P 1'
#
loop_
_entity.id
_entity.type
_entity.pdbx_description
1 polymer ?
#
loop_
_entity_poly.entity_id
_entity_poly.type
_entity_poly.pdbx_seq_one_letter_code
_entity_poly.pdbx_strand_id
1 'polypeptide(L)' 'MNGPRDWQIDVYGDGDSYIAVDHESGDTVGAFVNEGGGWWRVRMPSGTVRGMWVRPGTDEPWREIVHRMIGA' A
#
# COMPACT_ATOMS: atom_id res chain seq x y z
N MET A 1 10.85 22.01 -0.22
CA MET A 1 11.51 20.80 -0.72
C MET A 1 10.45 19.70 -0.71
N ASN A 2 9.95 19.26 -1.86
CA ASN A 2 8.95 18.19 -1.95
C ASN A 2 9.56 17.04 -2.77
N GLY A 3 10.32 16.18 -2.09
CA GLY A 3 10.72 14.88 -2.65
C GLY A 3 9.59 13.86 -2.48
N PRO A 4 9.60 12.76 -3.26
CA PRO A 4 8.53 11.75 -3.22
C PRO A 4 8.36 11.21 -1.79
N ARG A 5 7.11 11.10 -1.34
CA ARG A 5 6.68 10.71 0.02
C ARG A 5 7.06 9.26 0.41
N ASP A 6 7.75 8.52 -0.45
CA ASP A 6 8.05 7.09 -0.25
C ASP A 6 8.97 6.83 0.95
N TRP A 7 9.79 7.81 1.38
CA TRP A 7 10.66 7.68 2.56
C TRP A 7 9.95 7.96 3.88
N GLN A 8 8.68 8.36 3.85
CA GLN A 8 7.86 8.62 5.06
C GLN A 8 6.84 7.51 5.31
N ILE A 9 6.80 6.43 4.52
CA ILE A 9 5.83 5.35 4.71
C ILE A 9 6.55 4.09 5.16
N ASP A 10 6.25 3.65 6.38
CA ASP A 10 6.62 2.32 6.84
C ASP A 10 5.54 1.32 6.43
N VAL A 11 5.97 0.14 6.01
CA VAL A 11 5.06 -0.95 5.62
C VAL A 11 5.34 -2.20 6.44
N TYR A 12 4.28 -2.70 7.06
CA TYR A 12 4.30 -3.91 7.88
C TYR A 12 3.37 -4.95 7.27
N GLY A 13 3.79 -6.21 7.19
CA GLY A 13 2.98 -7.27 6.62
C GLY A 13 3.71 -8.59 6.48
N ASP A 14 3.03 -9.57 5.90
CA ASP A 14 3.44 -10.97 5.88
C ASP A 14 3.45 -11.62 4.49
N GLY A 15 3.14 -10.86 3.43
CA GLY A 15 3.03 -11.40 2.07
C GLY A 15 1.59 -11.49 1.57
N ASP A 16 0.63 -11.70 2.46
CA ASP A 16 -0.80 -11.77 2.13
C ASP A 16 -1.56 -10.52 2.58
N SER A 17 -1.05 -9.82 3.58
CA SER A 17 -1.59 -8.56 4.03
C SER A 17 -0.50 -7.59 4.40
N TYR A 18 -0.80 -6.31 4.24
CA TYR A 18 0.13 -5.23 4.52
C TYR A 18 -0.63 -4.01 5.05
N ILE A 19 -0.01 -3.27 5.96
CA ILE A 19 -0.47 -1.97 6.47
C ILE A 19 0.64 -0.96 6.20
N ALA A 20 0.29 0.13 5.54
CA ALA A 20 1.15 1.28 5.37
C ALA A 20 0.81 2.34 6.44
N VAL A 21 1.82 2.83 7.12
CA VAL A 21 1.71 3.89 8.12
C VAL A 21 2.64 5.03 7.77
N ASP A 22 2.19 6.25 8.06
CA ASP A 22 3.04 7.42 8.02
C ASP A 22 4.03 7.37 9.19
N HIS A 23 5.32 7.47 8.88
CA HIS A 23 6.43 7.31 9.81
C HIS A 23 6.45 8.41 10.88
N GLU A 24 6.01 9.63 10.55
CA GLU A 24 6.05 10.77 11.48
C GLU A 24 4.86 10.78 12.44
N SER A 25 3.64 10.59 11.91
CA SER A 25 2.40 10.65 12.69
C SER A 25 1.98 9.30 13.28
N GLY A 26 2.42 8.19 12.69
CA GLY A 26 1.91 6.85 13.00
C GLY A 26 0.53 6.57 12.40
N ASP A 27 -0.04 7.48 11.62
CA ASP A 27 -1.36 7.32 11.03
C ASP A 27 -1.34 6.22 9.97
N THR A 28 -2.38 5.38 9.95
CA THR A 28 -2.55 4.41 8.88
C THR A 28 -2.90 5.14 7.59
N VAL A 29 -2.06 5.00 6.57
CA VAL A 29 -2.31 5.58 5.24
C VAL A 29 -2.92 4.56 4.26
N GLY A 30 -2.90 3.27 4.59
CA GLY A 30 -3.55 2.24 3.79
C GLY A 30 -3.46 0.84 4.40
N ALA A 31 -4.41 -0.01 4.03
CA ALA A 31 -4.35 -1.45 4.28
C ALA A 31 -4.59 -2.22 2.98
N PHE A 32 -3.85 -3.31 2.80
CA PHE A 32 -3.80 -4.09 1.57
C PHE A 32 -3.98 -5.56 1.89
N VAL A 33 -4.87 -6.25 1.16
CA VAL A 33 -5.12 -7.68 1.33
C VAL A 33 -5.04 -8.37 -0.02
N ASN A 34 -4.25 -9.43 -0.12
CA ASN A 34 -4.13 -10.28 -1.28
C ASN A 34 -5.43 -11.08 -1.48
N GLU A 35 -6.05 -10.94 -2.64
CA GLU A 35 -7.24 -11.71 -3.03
C GLU A 35 -6.90 -12.87 -3.98
N GLY A 36 -5.61 -13.06 -4.30
CA GLY A 36 -5.12 -14.05 -5.24
C GLY A 36 -5.12 -13.56 -6.70
N GLY A 37 -4.38 -14.28 -7.56
CA GLY A 37 -4.30 -13.97 -9.00
C GLY A 37 -3.69 -12.61 -9.34
N GLY A 38 -3.00 -11.97 -8.39
CA GLY A 38 -2.44 -10.63 -8.52
C GLY A 38 -3.39 -9.50 -8.09
N TRP A 39 -4.59 -9.81 -7.63
CA TRP A 39 -5.54 -8.81 -7.15
C TRP A 39 -5.31 -8.49 -5.67
N TRP A 40 -5.30 -7.20 -5.37
CA TRP A 40 -5.19 -6.66 -4.02
C TRP A 40 -6.39 -5.78 -3.71
N ARG A 41 -7.03 -6.03 -2.57
CA ARG A 41 -8.01 -5.13 -1.99
C ARG A 41 -7.28 -4.05 -1.20
N VAL A 42 -7.46 -2.81 -1.62
CA VAL A 42 -6.80 -1.65 -1.04
C VAL A 42 -7.84 -0.80 -0.32
N ARG A 43 -7.65 -0.56 0.98
CA ARG A 43 -8.50 0.30 1.80
C ARG A 43 -7.73 1.55 2.18
N MET A 44 -8.28 2.70 1.82
CA MET A 44 -7.75 4.02 2.17
C MET A 44 -8.30 4.50 3.52
N PRO A 45 -7.67 5.50 4.16
CA PRO A 45 -8.12 6.04 5.45
C PRO A 45 -9.51 6.67 5.36
N SER A 46 -9.86 7.21 4.18
CA SER A 46 -11.20 7.71 3.86
C SER A 46 -12.30 6.65 3.91
N GLY A 47 -11.95 5.36 4.02
CA GLY A 47 -12.85 4.23 3.91
C GLY A 47 -13.07 3.78 2.46
N THR A 48 -12.55 4.49 1.47
CA THR A 48 -12.58 4.06 0.06
C THR A 48 -11.87 2.71 -0.09
N VAL A 49 -12.53 1.78 -0.77
CA VAL A 49 -11.96 0.48 -1.12
C VAL A 49 -11.85 0.38 -2.63
N ARG A 50 -10.70 -0.06 -3.12
CA ARG A 50 -10.48 -0.33 -4.55
C ARG A 50 -9.70 -1.62 -4.76
N GLY A 51 -10.00 -2.33 -5.84
CA GLY A 51 -9.18 -3.42 -6.33
C GLY A 51 -7.99 -2.89 -7.12
N MET A 52 -6.80 -3.40 -6.86
CA MET A 52 -5.59 -3.06 -7.60
C MET A 52 -4.89 -4.32 -8.05
N TRP A 53 -4.63 -4.42 -9.35
CA TRP A 53 -3.85 -5.52 -9.88
C TRP A 53 -2.35 -5.20 -9.79
N VAL A 54 -1.60 -6.15 -9.25
CA VAL A 54 -0.14 -6.20 -9.18
C VAL A 54 0.29 -7.52 -9.80
N ARG A 55 1.39 -7.51 -10.54
CA ARG A 55 1.88 -8.73 -11.20
C ARG A 55 2.11 -9.86 -10.19
N PRO A 56 1.58 -11.07 -10.42
CA PRO A 56 1.89 -12.22 -9.57
C PRO A 56 3.40 -12.48 -9.50
N GLY A 57 3.91 -12.78 -8.31
CA GLY A 57 5.33 -13.02 -8.08
C GLY A 57 6.20 -11.76 -7.94
N THR A 58 5.61 -10.57 -7.83
CA THR A 58 6.34 -9.37 -7.38
C THR A 58 6.79 -9.56 -5.94
N ASP A 59 8.08 -9.31 -5.65
CA ASP A 59 8.67 -9.50 -4.31
C ASP A 59 8.10 -8.53 -3.26
N GLU A 60 7.88 -7.27 -3.64
CA GLU A 60 7.34 -6.21 -2.77
C GLU A 60 6.07 -5.61 -3.39
N PRO A 61 4.95 -6.36 -3.44
CA PRO A 61 3.72 -5.89 -4.10
C PRO A 61 3.16 -4.62 -3.45
N TRP A 62 3.41 -4.47 -2.14
CA TRP A 62 3.03 -3.28 -1.37
C TRP A 62 3.68 -2.00 -1.92
N ARG A 63 4.89 -2.05 -2.47
CA ARG A 63 5.59 -0.84 -2.94
C ARG A 63 4.88 -0.25 -4.15
N GLU A 64 4.47 -1.12 -5.08
CA GLU A 64 3.66 -0.73 -6.23
C GLU A 64 2.29 -0.17 -5.79
N ILE A 65 1.65 -0.80 -4.80
CA ILE A 65 0.37 -0.33 -4.26
C ILE A 65 0.49 1.05 -3.64
N VAL A 66 1.48 1.26 -2.76
CA VAL A 66 1.73 2.52 -2.07
C VAL A 66 2.04 3.64 -3.07
N HIS A 67 2.92 3.40 -4.05
CA HIS A 67 3.23 4.39 -5.09
C HIS A 67 1.97 4.81 -5.86
N ARG A 68 1.09 3.86 -6.21
CA ARG A 68 -0.19 4.17 -6.89
C ARG A 68 -1.24 4.81 -5.98
N MET A 69 -1.07 4.78 -4.66
CA MET A 69 -1.93 5.51 -3.74
C MET A 69 -1.50 6.97 -3.60
N ILE A 70 -0.19 7.22 -3.52
CA ILE A 70 0.37 8.51 -3.15
C ILE A 70 0.72 9.37 -4.37
N GLY A 71 0.95 8.75 -5.52
CA GLY A 71 1.24 9.43 -6.79
C GLY A 71 0.01 9.90 -7.58
N ALA A 72 -1.19 9.88 -6.99
CA ALA A 72 -2.44 10.31 -7.61
C ALA A 72 -2.93 11.66 -7.05
#